data_AF-A0A655FUS3-F1
#
_entry.id   AF-A0A655FUS3-F1
#
_cell.length_a   1.000
_cell.length_b   1.000
_cell.length_c   1.000
_cell.angle_alpha   90.00
_cell.angle_beta   90.00
_cell.angle_gamma   90.00
#
_symmetry.space_group_name_H-M   'P 1'
#
loop_
_entity.id
_entity.type
_entity.pdbx_description
1 polymer ?
#
loop_
_entity_poly.entity_id
_entity_poly.type
_entity_poly.pdbx_seq_one_letter_code
_entity_poly.pdbx_strand_id
1 'polypeptide(L)' 'MTAAPPVPVGAVTLSPAKVAALQEIQAAIGAARDAQKKGDFAAYGSALQRLDEAITKFNDAG' A
#
# COMPACT_ATOMS: atom_id res chain seq x y z
N MET A 1 -5.97 25.29 -24.50
CA MET A 1 -4.80 24.40 -24.36
C MET A 1 -4.18 24.66 -23.00
N THR A 2 -4.58 23.90 -21.98
CA THR A 2 -4.09 24.11 -20.61
C THR A 2 -2.83 23.28 -20.44
N ALA A 3 -1.68 23.94 -20.35
CA ALA A 3 -0.39 23.30 -20.14
C ALA A 3 -0.35 22.67 -18.74
N ALA A 4 -0.10 21.36 -18.68
CA ALA A 4 0.18 20.67 -17.43
C ALA A 4 1.51 21.21 -16.84
N PRO A 5 1.61 21.41 -15.52
CA PRO A 5 2.83 21.89 -14.89
C PRO A 5 3.99 20.90 -15.09
N PRO A 6 5.24 21.37 -15.18
CA PRO A 6 6.40 20.49 -15.33
C PRO A 6 6.50 19.61 -14.09
N VAL A 7 6.33 18.30 -14.28
CA VAL A 7 6.58 17.31 -13.23
C VAL A 7 8.05 17.42 -12.79
N PRO A 8 8.36 17.48 -11.49
CA PRO A 8 9.73 17.66 -11.04
C PRO A 8 10.56 16.45 -11.46
N VAL A 9 11.58 16.69 -12.29
CA VAL A 9 12.66 15.75 -12.61
C VAL A 9 13.48 15.59 -11.32
N GLY A 10 13.14 14.58 -10.52
CA GLY A 10 13.78 14.38 -9.21
C GLY A 10 12.94 13.67 -8.16
N ALA A 11 11.66 13.38 -8.44
CA ALA A 11 11.06 12.25 -7.75
C ALA A 11 11.79 11.01 -8.25
N VAL A 12 12.37 10.20 -7.36
CA VAL A 12 12.38 8.75 -7.60
C VAL A 12 10.91 8.45 -7.87
N THR A 13 10.52 8.39 -9.14
CA THR A 13 9.13 8.18 -9.53
C THR A 13 8.85 6.77 -9.12
N LEU A 14 8.46 6.58 -7.85
CA LEU A 14 7.84 5.35 -7.41
C LEU A 14 6.77 5.09 -8.46
N SER A 15 6.92 3.96 -9.17
CA SER A 15 5.94 3.55 -10.16
C SER A 15 4.55 3.67 -9.53
N PRO A 16 3.51 4.09 -10.29
CA PRO A 16 2.15 4.20 -9.74
C PRO A 16 1.70 2.92 -9.03
N ALA A 17 2.19 1.76 -9.48
CA ALA A 17 2.04 0.47 -8.81
C ALA A 17 2.62 0.43 -7.39
N LYS A 18 3.81 1.01 -7.18
CA LYS A 18 4.50 1.07 -5.90
C LYS A 18 3.80 2.01 -4.91
N VAL A 19 3.23 3.12 -5.39
CA VAL A 19 2.40 4.02 -4.58
C VAL A 19 1.10 3.34 -4.15
N ALA A 20 0.42 2.65 -5.08
CA ALA A 20 -0.79 1.89 -4.79
C ALA A 20 -0.53 0.79 -3.75
N ALA A 21 0.57 0.04 -3.91
CA ALA A 21 0.98 -0.98 -2.95
C ALA A 21 1.26 -0.39 -1.56
N LEU A 22 1.89 0.79 -1.48
CA LEU A 22 2.11 1.51 -0.22
C LEU A 22 0.80 1.91 0.49
N GLN A 23 -0.23 2.29 -0.27
CA GLN A 23 -1.55 2.58 0.28
C GLN A 23 -2.24 1.30 0.79
N GLU A 24 -2.15 0.20 0.05
CA GLU A 24 -2.68 -1.11 0.46
C GLU A 24 -2.01 -1.62 1.75
N ILE A 25 -0.68 -1.51 1.85
CA ILE A 25 0.10 -1.87 3.05
C ILE A 25 -0.41 -1.11 4.28
N GLN A 26 -0.59 0.22 4.17
CA GLN A 26 -1.07 1.04 5.29
C GLN A 26 -2.51 0.67 5.70
N ALA A 27 -3.38 0.41 4.74
CA ALA A 27 -4.75 -0.02 5.01
C ALA A 27 -4.79 -1.39 5.70
N ALA A 28 -3.96 -2.34 5.23
CA ALA A 28 -3.85 -3.67 5.80
C ALA A 28 -3.30 -3.65 7.23
N ILE A 29 -2.27 -2.84 7.51
CA ILE A 29 -1.74 -2.67 8.88
C ILE A 29 -2.81 -2.06 9.81
N GLY A 30 -3.58 -1.09 9.32
CA GLY A 30 -4.69 -0.50 10.07
C GLY A 30 -5.76 -1.54 10.42
N ALA A 31 -6.20 -2.31 9.43
CA ALA A 31 -7.16 -3.40 9.62
C ALA A 31 -6.64 -4.48 10.57
N ALA A 32 -5.38 -4.88 10.43
CA ALA A 32 -4.74 -5.85 11.33
C ALA A 32 -4.69 -5.32 12.77
N ARG A 33 -4.28 -4.07 12.99
CA ARG A 33 -4.28 -3.48 14.33
C ARG A 33 -5.66 -3.42 14.96
N ASP A 34 -6.68 -3.08 14.17
CA ASP A 34 -8.06 -2.99 14.66
C ASP A 34 -8.63 -4.37 15.00
N ALA A 35 -8.38 -5.35 14.12
CA ALA A 35 -8.75 -6.74 14.30
C ALA A 35 -8.06 -7.34 15.55
N GLN A 36 -6.76 -7.11 15.72
CA GLN A 36 -6.00 -7.55 16.91
C GLN A 36 -6.57 -6.92 18.19
N LYS A 37 -6.91 -5.62 18.17
CA LYS A 37 -7.55 -4.95 19.32
C LYS A 37 -8.91 -5.52 19.66
N LYS A 38 -9.70 -5.89 18.65
CA LYS A 38 -11.04 -6.47 18.80
C LYS A 38 -11.03 -7.96 19.12
N GLY A 39 -9.88 -8.63 18.98
CA GLY A 39 -9.77 -10.09 19.07
C GLY A 39 -10.31 -10.82 17.84
N ASP A 40 -10.45 -10.13 16.71
CA ASP A 40 -10.93 -10.69 15.45
C ASP A 40 -9.75 -11.30 14.66
N PHE A 41 -9.34 -12.51 15.04
CA PHE A 41 -8.20 -13.17 14.42
C PHE A 41 -8.45 -13.55 12.94
N ALA A 42 -9.72 -13.70 12.53
CA ALA A 42 -10.08 -13.99 11.15
C ALA A 42 -9.83 -12.78 10.24
N ALA A 43 -10.27 -11.60 10.67
CA ALA A 43 -9.97 -10.35 9.99
C ALA A 43 -8.47 -10.02 10.06
N TYR A 44 -7.80 -10.35 11.16
CA TYR A 44 -6.35 -10.20 11.28
C TYR A 44 -5.60 -11.03 10.25
N GLY A 45 -5.93 -12.32 10.10
CA GLY A 45 -5.32 -13.19 9.08
C GLY A 45 -5.58 -12.69 7.66
N SER A 46 -6.80 -12.23 7.37
CA SER A 46 -7.15 -11.64 6.07
C SER A 46 -6.37 -10.35 5.78
N ALA A 47 -6.16 -9.52 6.82
CA ALA A 47 -5.37 -8.31 6.71
C ALA A 47 -3.87 -8.60 6.52
N LEU A 48 -3.34 -9.62 7.20
CA LEU A 48 -1.96 -10.08 6.99
C LEU A 48 -1.75 -10.61 5.57
N GLN A 49 -2.71 -11.36 5.03
CA GLN A 49 -2.63 -11.86 3.66
C GLN A 49 -2.58 -10.69 2.65
N ARG A 50 -3.45 -9.68 2.83
CA ARG A 50 -3.39 -8.45 2.01
C ARG A 50 -2.10 -7.68 2.20
N LEU A 51 -1.55 -7.64 3.40
CA LEU A 51 -0.29 -6.99 3.69
C LEU A 51 0.85 -7.66 2.93
N ASP A 52 0.92 -9.00 2.95
CA ASP A 52 1.91 -9.79 2.23
C ASP A 52 1.81 -9.58 0.70
N GLU A 53 0.60 -9.63 0.15
CA GLU A 53 0.36 -9.35 -1.27
C GLU A 53 0.79 -7.94 -1.66
N ALA A 54 0.48 -6.94 -0.83
CA ALA A 54 0.85 -5.55 -1.09
C ALA A 54 2.36 -5.32 -0.96
N ILE A 55 3.04 -5.95 0.01
CA ILE A 55 4.50 -5.93 0.12
C ILE A 55 5.15 -6.59 -1.09
N THR A 56 4.62 -7.72 -1.55
CA THR A 56 5.09 -8.42 -2.75
C THR A 56 4.97 -7.52 -3.98
N LYS A 57 3.80 -6.89 -4.19
CA LYS A 57 3.60 -5.90 -5.27
C LYS A 57 4.53 -4.70 -5.14
N PHE A 58 4.79 -4.21 -3.92
CA PHE A 58 5.69 -3.08 -3.69
C PHE A 58 7.14 -3.41 -4.05
N ASN A 59 7.59 -4.63 -3.74
CA ASN A 59 8.91 -5.13 -4.07
C ASN A 59 9.06 -5.43 -5.56
N ASP A 60 8.04 -6.02 -6.19
CA ASP A 60 8.02 -6.30 -7.63
C ASP A 60 7.91 -5.02 -8.48
N ALA A 61 7.23 -3.98 -7.96
CA ALA A 61 7.10 -2.68 -8.60
C ALA A 61 8.31 -1.74 -8.40
N GLY A 62 9.40 -2.22 -7.77
CA GLY A 62 10.60 -1.45 -7.42
C GLY A 62 11.77 -1.74 -8.35
#